data_AF-A0A932UCS2-F1
#
_entry.id   AF-A0A932UCS2-F1
#
_cell.length_a   1.000
_cell.length_b   1.000
_cell.length_c   1.000
_cell.angle_alpha   90.00
_cell.angle_beta   90.00
_cell.angle_gamma   90.00
#
_symmetry.space_group_name_H-M   'P 1'
#
loop_
_entity.id
_entity.type
_entity.pdbx_description
1 polymer ?
#
loop_
_entity_poly.entity_id
_entity_poly.type
_entity_poly.pdbx_seq_one_letter_code
_entity_poly.pdbx_strand_id
1 'polypeptide(L)'
;DEVRDVARQMTQRLTDVGQPPTGFLLQRMAPQGVEMIIGIVHDPQFGPVVAVGAGGVLVELLKDVSVRLTPLTERDASDMIRNLKSYPRLEAFRGRPASDVAALEDVLLRVSAMAEDLPQILELDCNPVMVLEEGAVIVDARVKVGPTDPPRPLGARR
;
A
#
# COMPACT_ATOMS: atom_id res chain seq x y z
N ASP A 1 10.71 -18.09 -22.39
CA ASP A 1 11.53 -17.30 -23.33
C ASP A 1 11.23 -15.80 -23.27
N GLU A 2 9.96 -15.40 -23.34
CA GLU A 2 9.53 -13.99 -23.27
C GLU A 2 10.10 -13.17 -22.10
N VAL A 3 10.03 -13.67 -20.86
CA VAL A 3 10.59 -12.96 -19.68
C VAL A 3 12.10 -12.69 -19.82
N ARG A 4 12.85 -13.64 -20.41
CA ARG A 4 14.29 -13.47 -20.63
C ARG A 4 14.56 -12.43 -21.73
N ASP A 5 13.71 -12.37 -22.75
CA ASP A 5 13.81 -11.37 -23.81
C ASP A 5 13.55 -9.96 -23.25
N VAL A 6 12.52 -9.80 -22.42
CA VAL A 6 12.22 -8.53 -21.73
C VAL A 6 13.38 -8.13 -20.81
N ALA A 7 13.93 -9.06 -20.01
CA ALA A 7 15.07 -8.76 -19.14
C ALA A 7 16.30 -8.30 -19.92
N ARG A 8 16.58 -8.90 -21.09
CA ARG A 8 17.66 -8.46 -21.99
C ARG A 8 17.41 -7.05 -22.52
N GLN A 9 16.19 -6.76 -22.96
CA GLN A 9 15.81 -5.42 -23.44
C GLN A 9 15.92 -4.35 -22.33
N MET A 10 15.47 -4.66 -21.11
CA MET A 10 15.59 -3.75 -19.97
C MET A 10 17.05 -3.52 -19.61
N THR A 11 17.88 -4.58 -19.61
CA THR A 11 19.33 -4.47 -19.35
C THR A 11 20.00 -3.53 -20.35
N GLN A 12 19.70 -3.68 -21.64
CA GLN A 12 20.26 -2.80 -22.67
C GLN A 12 19.88 -1.35 -22.43
N ARG A 13 18.57 -1.05 -22.28
CA ARG A 13 18.07 0.32 -22.07
C ARG A 13 18.68 0.98 -20.83
N LEU A 14 18.77 0.23 -19.73
CA LEU A 14 19.33 0.72 -18.48
C LEU A 14 20.85 0.95 -18.58
N THR A 15 21.56 0.11 -19.32
CA THR A 15 22.99 0.29 -19.61
C THR A 15 23.22 1.52 -20.49
N ASP A 16 22.37 1.75 -21.49
CA ASP A 16 22.48 2.90 -22.41
C ASP A 16 22.33 4.25 -21.68
N VAL A 17 21.59 4.28 -20.57
CA VAL A 17 21.47 5.47 -19.70
C VAL A 17 22.48 5.48 -18.54
N GLY A 18 23.49 4.60 -18.58
CA GLY A 18 24.56 4.54 -17.58
C GLY A 18 24.15 3.95 -16.22
N GLN A 19 23.04 3.23 -16.16
CA GLN A 19 22.49 2.62 -14.93
C GLN A 19 22.29 1.10 -15.09
N PRO A 20 23.34 0.31 -15.35
CA PRO A 20 23.18 -1.13 -15.54
C PRO A 20 22.54 -1.79 -14.31
N PRO A 21 21.51 -2.65 -14.48
CA PRO A 21 20.86 -3.29 -13.34
C PRO A 21 21.77 -4.34 -12.71
N THR A 22 21.71 -4.48 -11.38
CA THR A 22 22.40 -5.56 -10.65
C THR A 22 21.62 -6.88 -10.68
N GLY A 23 20.33 -6.83 -11.02
CA GLY A 23 19.45 -7.98 -11.13
C GLY A 23 18.00 -7.56 -11.39
N PHE A 24 17.10 -8.54 -11.47
CA PHE A 24 15.67 -8.34 -11.63
C PHE A 24 14.90 -9.17 -10.61
N LEU A 25 13.83 -8.58 -10.06
CA LEU A 25 12.84 -9.32 -9.29
C LEU A 25 11.80 -9.89 -10.27
N LEU A 26 11.61 -11.21 -10.25
CA LEU A 26 10.56 -11.87 -11.02
C LEU A 26 9.41 -12.23 -10.10
N GLN A 27 8.23 -11.70 -10.39
CA GLN A 27 6.99 -11.98 -9.67
C GLN A 27 5.95 -12.56 -10.61
N ARG A 28 4.97 -13.27 -10.04
CA ARG A 28 3.77 -13.67 -10.77
C ARG A 28 2.97 -12.42 -11.12
N MET A 29 2.48 -12.35 -12.36
CA MET A 29 1.58 -11.28 -12.77
C MET A 29 0.27 -11.37 -11.99
N ALA A 30 -0.09 -10.30 -11.28
CA ALA A 30 -1.35 -10.23 -10.56
C ALA A 30 -2.54 -10.25 -11.55
N PRO A 31 -3.65 -10.93 -11.22
CA PRO A 31 -4.88 -10.82 -11.99
C PRO A 31 -5.38 -9.37 -12.03
N GLN A 32 -6.25 -9.06 -12.99
CA GLN A 32 -6.91 -7.77 -13.03
C GLN A 32 -7.80 -7.58 -11.79
N GLY A 33 -7.72 -6.39 -11.20
CA GLY A 33 -8.37 -6.05 -9.94
C GLY A 33 -8.62 -4.55 -9.84
N VAL A 34 -9.16 -4.10 -8.71
CA VAL A 34 -9.21 -2.67 -8.39
C VAL A 34 -7.88 -2.30 -7.76
N GLU A 35 -7.20 -1.32 -8.34
CA GLU A 35 -5.97 -0.76 -7.75
C GLU A 35 -6.32 0.13 -6.56
N MET A 36 -5.69 -0.15 -5.43
CA MET A 36 -5.75 0.61 -4.19
C MET A 36 -4.32 0.97 -3.74
N ILE A 37 -4.21 1.91 -2.83
CA ILE A 37 -2.96 2.32 -2.19
C ILE A 37 -3.18 2.22 -0.68
N ILE A 38 -2.22 1.61 0.02
CA ILE A 38 -2.17 1.62 1.48
C ILE A 38 -0.78 2.12 1.89
N GLY A 39 -0.70 3.00 2.89
CA GLY A 39 0.58 3.48 3.36
C GLY A 39 0.61 3.85 4.84
N ILE A 40 1.83 3.94 5.36
CA ILE A 40 2.15 4.47 6.69
C ILE A 40 2.97 5.74 6.48
N VAL A 41 2.59 6.82 7.15
CA VAL A 41 3.42 8.03 7.31
C VAL A 41 3.48 8.39 8.79
N HIS A 42 4.60 8.96 9.22
CA HIS A 42 4.74 9.45 10.59
C HIS A 42 4.41 10.94 10.67
N ASP A 43 3.40 11.27 11.46
CA ASP A 43 3.14 12.64 11.87
C ASP A 43 3.99 13.00 13.11
N PRO A 44 4.69 14.15 13.13
CA PRO A 44 5.54 14.52 14.26
C PRO A 44 4.82 14.70 15.61
N GLN A 45 3.52 15.02 15.58
CA GLN A 45 2.71 15.26 16.78
C GLN A 45 1.95 14.01 17.21
N PHE A 46 1.43 13.25 16.25
CA PHE A 46 0.50 12.15 16.53
C PHE A 46 1.11 10.75 16.36
N GLY A 47 2.29 10.62 15.77
CA GLY A 47 2.92 9.33 15.52
C GLY A 47 2.46 8.70 14.20
N PRO A 48 2.45 7.36 14.08
CA PRO A 48 2.10 6.69 12.83
C PRO A 48 0.64 6.95 12.43
N VAL A 49 0.47 7.27 11.15
CA VAL A 49 -0.81 7.46 10.47
C VAL A 49 -0.89 6.45 9.34
N VAL A 50 -1.99 5.74 9.27
CA VAL A 50 -2.30 4.82 8.17
C VAL A 50 -3.24 5.52 7.19
N ALA A 51 -2.96 5.36 5.90
CA ALA A 51 -3.74 5.88 4.80
C ALA A 51 -4.22 4.74 3.89
N VAL A 52 -5.44 4.87 3.38
CA VAL A 52 -5.97 4.06 2.28
C VAL A 52 -6.59 4.96 1.23
N GLY A 53 -6.39 4.64 -0.04
CA GLY A 53 -6.99 5.37 -1.16
C GLY A 53 -7.07 4.53 -2.42
N ALA A 54 -7.77 5.01 -3.44
CA ALA A 54 -7.78 4.33 -4.73
C ALA A 54 -6.51 4.61 -5.54
N GLY A 55 -6.02 3.60 -6.24
CA GLY A 55 -4.89 3.69 -7.16
C GLY A 55 -5.29 4.12 -8.57
N GLY A 56 -4.28 4.53 -9.34
CA GLY A 56 -4.38 4.90 -10.76
C GLY A 56 -4.43 6.42 -11.03
N VAL A 57 -4.14 6.78 -12.29
CA VAL A 57 -3.91 8.16 -12.76
C VAL A 57 -5.07 9.12 -12.48
N LEU A 58 -6.31 8.63 -12.44
CA LEU A 58 -7.50 9.48 -12.24
C LEU A 58 -7.64 9.96 -10.77
N VAL A 59 -7.00 9.30 -9.81
CA VAL A 59 -7.23 9.51 -8.37
C VAL A 59 -6.23 10.49 -7.74
N GLU A 60 -5.01 10.61 -8.27
CA GLU A 60 -4.07 11.69 -7.90
C GLU A 60 -4.72 13.09 -8.05
N LEU A 61 -5.67 13.21 -9.00
CA LEU A 61 -6.44 14.43 -9.23
C LEU A 61 -7.60 14.62 -8.23
N LEU A 62 -8.17 13.54 -7.70
CA LEU A 62 -9.37 13.56 -6.85
C LEU A 62 -9.09 13.57 -5.34
N LYS A 63 -7.83 13.31 -4.93
CA LYS A 63 -7.40 13.21 -3.52
C LYS A 63 -8.32 12.29 -2.70
N ASP A 64 -8.70 11.15 -3.28
CA ASP A 64 -9.62 10.20 -2.65
C ASP A 64 -8.87 9.27 -1.70
N VAL A 65 -8.63 9.78 -0.49
CA VAL A 65 -7.84 9.13 0.55
C VAL A 65 -8.56 9.26 1.89
N SER A 66 -8.51 8.20 2.68
CA SER A 66 -8.94 8.19 4.07
C SER A 66 -7.74 7.91 4.97
N VAL A 67 -7.62 8.66 6.07
CA VAL A 67 -6.50 8.57 7.01
C VAL A 67 -6.99 8.40 8.44
N ARG A 68 -6.24 7.61 9.22
CA ARG A 68 -6.49 7.38 10.65
C ARG A 68 -5.17 7.16 11.40
N LEU A 69 -5.19 7.50 12.68
CA LEU A 69 -4.13 7.14 13.62
C LEU A 69 -4.24 5.66 13.96
N THR A 70 -3.10 5.04 14.24
CA THR A 70 -3.03 3.69 14.76
C THR A 70 -3.26 3.67 16.28
N PRO A 71 -3.65 2.52 16.86
CA PRO A 71 -4.06 1.28 16.18
C PRO A 71 -5.46 1.39 15.56
N LEU A 72 -5.64 0.77 14.38
CA LEU A 72 -6.96 0.66 13.74
C LEU A 72 -7.77 -0.50 14.33
N THR A 73 -9.08 -0.29 14.50
CA THR A 73 -10.05 -1.36 14.71
C THR A 73 -10.61 -1.85 13.38
N GLU A 74 -11.24 -3.03 13.36
CA GLU A 74 -11.98 -3.53 12.19
C GLU A 74 -13.01 -2.53 11.69
N ARG A 75 -13.69 -1.83 12.63
CA ARG A 75 -14.64 -0.78 12.30
C ARG A 75 -13.95 0.41 11.62
N ASP A 76 -12.78 0.82 12.10
CA ASP A 76 -12.02 1.90 11.45
C ASP A 76 -11.63 1.52 10.03
N ALA A 77 -11.15 0.29 9.81
CA ALA A 77 -10.77 -0.18 8.48
C ALA A 77 -11.97 -0.17 7.50
N SER A 78 -13.10 -0.75 7.91
CA SER A 78 -14.35 -0.73 7.12
C SER A 78 -14.81 0.69 6.84
N ASP A 79 -14.85 1.56 7.86
CA ASP A 79 -15.26 2.95 7.70
C ASP A 79 -14.30 3.72 6.77
N MET A 80 -13.00 3.50 6.87
CA MET A 80 -12.01 4.15 6.02
C MET A 80 -12.22 3.83 4.53
N ILE A 81 -12.46 2.54 4.21
CA ILE A 81 -12.64 2.07 2.84
C ILE A 81 -13.99 2.51 2.28
N ARG A 82 -15.08 2.37 3.06
CA ARG A 82 -16.45 2.74 2.62
C ARG A 82 -16.63 4.24 2.40
N ASN A 83 -15.82 5.07 3.06
CA ASN A 83 -15.87 6.53 2.91
C ASN A 83 -15.10 7.05 1.68
N LEU A 84 -14.39 6.18 0.95
CA LEU A 84 -13.77 6.56 -0.32
C LEU A 84 -14.83 6.87 -1.36
N LYS A 85 -14.67 7.98 -2.09
CA LYS A 85 -15.54 8.35 -3.22
C LYS A 85 -15.53 7.29 -4.31
N SER A 86 -14.42 6.57 -4.42
CA SER A 86 -14.19 5.46 -5.35
C SER A 86 -14.67 4.10 -4.83
N TYR A 87 -15.21 4.01 -3.61
CA TYR A 87 -15.75 2.77 -3.05
C TYR A 87 -16.70 2.02 -4.00
N PRO A 88 -17.58 2.68 -4.78
CA PRO A 88 -18.43 1.98 -5.76
C PRO A 88 -17.67 1.18 -6.83
N ARG A 89 -16.36 1.38 -7.01
CA ARG A 89 -15.52 0.55 -7.89
C ARG A 89 -15.22 -0.82 -7.31
N LEU A 90 -15.25 -0.95 -5.98
CA LEU A 90 -15.07 -2.21 -5.26
C LEU A 90 -16.38 -3.03 -5.24
N GLU A 91 -17.51 -2.40 -5.49
CA GLU A 91 -18.80 -3.07 -5.61
C GLU A 91 -18.99 -3.70 -7.00
N ALA A 92 -19.97 -4.61 -7.10
CA ALA A 92 -20.34 -5.19 -8.39
C ALA A 92 -20.87 -4.10 -9.33
N PHE A 93 -20.28 -3.97 -10.52
CA PHE A 93 -20.65 -2.94 -11.49
C PHE A 93 -20.55 -3.44 -12.93
N ARG A 94 -21.62 -3.23 -13.72
CA ARG A 94 -21.68 -3.54 -15.17
C ARG A 94 -21.09 -4.92 -15.56
N GLY A 95 -21.49 -5.97 -14.85
CA GLY A 95 -21.07 -7.35 -15.14
C GLY A 95 -19.70 -7.74 -14.57
N ARG A 96 -19.03 -6.86 -13.84
CA ARG A 96 -17.87 -7.18 -13.01
C ARG A 96 -18.32 -7.64 -11.63
N PRO A 97 -17.76 -8.74 -11.07
CA PRO A 97 -18.03 -9.16 -9.70
C PRO A 97 -17.52 -8.11 -8.69
N ALA A 98 -18.08 -8.15 -7.48
CA ALA A 98 -17.58 -7.33 -6.38
C ALA A 98 -16.15 -7.76 -6.03
N SER A 99 -15.35 -6.82 -5.54
CA SER A 99 -14.02 -7.11 -5.03
C SER A 99 -14.10 -7.60 -3.59
N ASP A 100 -13.10 -8.38 -3.16
CA ASP A 100 -12.97 -8.85 -1.79
C ASP A 100 -12.52 -7.71 -0.86
N VAL A 101 -13.50 -6.91 -0.42
CA VAL A 101 -13.27 -5.78 0.48
C VAL A 101 -12.72 -6.24 1.84
N ALA A 102 -13.12 -7.43 2.31
CA ALA A 102 -12.62 -7.98 3.56
C ALA A 102 -11.11 -8.28 3.50
N ALA A 103 -10.62 -8.77 2.36
CA ALA A 103 -9.18 -8.93 2.16
C ALA A 103 -8.43 -7.59 2.17
N LEU A 104 -9.01 -6.52 1.60
CA LEU A 104 -8.41 -5.18 1.68
C LEU A 104 -8.39 -4.65 3.13
N GLU A 105 -9.47 -4.86 3.88
CA GLU A 105 -9.56 -4.53 5.31
C GLU A 105 -8.47 -5.27 6.12
N ASP A 106 -8.26 -6.57 5.86
CA ASP A 106 -7.21 -7.37 6.52
C ASP A 106 -5.80 -6.83 6.21
N VAL A 107 -5.51 -6.45 4.96
CA VAL A 107 -4.22 -5.79 4.62
C VAL A 107 -4.06 -4.49 5.42
N LEU A 108 -5.10 -3.67 5.49
CA LEU A 108 -5.07 -2.37 6.19
C LEU A 108 -4.81 -2.55 7.70
N LEU A 109 -5.47 -3.52 8.33
CA LEU A 109 -5.29 -3.85 9.74
C LEU A 109 -3.88 -4.39 10.03
N ARG A 110 -3.34 -5.25 9.15
CA ARG A 110 -1.95 -5.74 9.28
C ARG A 110 -0.92 -4.65 9.11
N VAL A 111 -1.15 -3.70 8.20
CA VAL A 111 -0.31 -2.51 8.05
C VAL A 111 -0.37 -1.65 9.32
N SER A 112 -1.56 -1.45 9.90
CA SER A 112 -1.69 -0.76 11.19
C SER A 112 -0.93 -1.46 12.31
N ALA A 113 -1.02 -2.79 12.41
CA ALA A 113 -0.28 -3.55 13.43
C ALA A 113 1.23 -3.43 13.20
N MET A 114 1.68 -3.50 11.94
CA MET A 114 3.09 -3.34 11.58
C MET A 114 3.65 -1.97 11.99
N ALA A 115 2.86 -0.90 11.86
CA ALA A 115 3.25 0.45 12.28
C ALA A 115 3.48 0.55 13.80
N GLU A 116 2.66 -0.17 14.60
CA GLU A 116 2.79 -0.22 16.06
C GLU A 116 3.97 -1.09 16.50
N ASP A 117 4.12 -2.26 15.88
CA ASP A 117 5.11 -3.26 16.28
C ASP A 117 6.54 -2.91 15.83
N LEU A 118 6.66 -2.18 14.71
CA LEU A 118 7.94 -1.86 14.07
C LEU A 118 8.10 -0.34 13.91
N PRO A 119 8.41 0.40 15.00
CA PRO A 119 8.55 1.85 14.95
C PRO A 119 9.67 2.30 13.99
N GLN A 120 10.58 1.39 13.60
CA GLN A 120 11.65 1.67 12.64
C GLN A 120 11.13 1.91 11.23
N ILE A 121 9.88 1.52 10.93
CA ILE A 121 9.23 1.85 9.66
C ILE A 121 8.79 3.30 9.70
N LEU A 122 9.57 4.18 9.08
CA LEU A 122 9.27 5.61 9.01
C LEU A 122 8.17 5.89 7.97
N GLU A 123 8.25 5.19 6.84
CA GLU A 123 7.27 5.28 5.74
C GLU A 123 7.06 3.88 5.15
N LEU A 124 5.81 3.55 4.82
CA LEU A 124 5.43 2.38 4.02
C LEU A 124 4.50 2.86 2.91
N ASP A 125 4.73 2.39 1.70
CA ASP A 125 3.88 2.67 0.54
C ASP A 125 3.64 1.36 -0.21
N CYS A 126 2.42 0.84 -0.14
CA CYS A 126 1.96 -0.32 -0.88
C CYS A 126 1.13 0.17 -2.05
N ASN A 127 1.73 0.23 -3.24
CA ASN A 127 1.13 0.85 -4.42
C ASN A 127 1.58 0.15 -5.73
N PRO A 128 0.72 -0.64 -6.40
CA PRO A 128 -0.68 -0.87 -6.06
C PRO A 128 -0.88 -2.08 -5.13
N VAL A 129 -1.94 -2.01 -4.34
CA VAL A 129 -2.66 -3.16 -3.76
C VAL A 129 -3.79 -3.52 -4.72
N MET A 130 -3.71 -4.68 -5.36
CA MET A 130 -4.72 -5.20 -6.26
C MET A 130 -5.80 -5.94 -5.48
N VAL A 131 -7.02 -5.40 -5.43
CA VAL A 131 -8.17 -6.07 -4.83
C VAL A 131 -8.89 -6.88 -5.91
N LEU A 132 -8.95 -8.19 -5.71
CA LEU A 132 -9.49 -9.15 -6.66
C LEU A 132 -10.93 -9.54 -6.26
N GLU A 133 -11.57 -10.42 -7.04
CA GLU A 133 -12.82 -11.05 -6.63
C GLU A 133 -12.63 -11.91 -5.36
N GLU A 134 -11.47 -12.56 -5.26
CA GLU A 134 -11.05 -13.35 -4.10
C GLU A 134 -9.64 -12.88 -3.67
N GLY A 135 -9.54 -12.25 -2.51
CA GLY A 135 -8.28 -11.78 -1.94
C GLY A 135 -7.77 -10.43 -2.45
N ALA A 136 -6.63 -10.02 -1.89
CA ALA A 136 -5.89 -8.82 -2.26
C ALA A 136 -4.39 -9.11 -2.37
N VAL A 137 -3.71 -8.47 -3.30
CA VAL A 137 -2.26 -8.68 -3.57
C VAL A 137 -1.53 -7.35 -3.61
N ILE A 138 -0.51 -7.19 -2.77
CA ILE A 138 0.42 -6.07 -2.86
C ILE A 138 1.39 -6.34 -4.02
N VAL A 139 1.30 -5.55 -5.09
CA VAL A 139 2.13 -5.74 -6.30
C VAL A 139 3.48 -5.08 -6.16
N ASP A 140 3.52 -3.89 -5.57
CA ASP A 140 4.74 -3.16 -5.27
C ASP A 140 4.65 -2.56 -3.86
N ALA A 141 5.82 -2.47 -3.21
CA ALA A 141 5.94 -1.93 -1.88
C ALA A 141 7.29 -1.24 -1.68
N ARG A 142 7.26 -0.02 -1.15
CA ARG A 142 8.45 0.72 -0.71
C ARG A 142 8.39 0.95 0.79
N VAL A 143 9.49 0.65 1.47
CA VAL A 143 9.64 0.86 2.91
C VAL A 143 10.84 1.76 3.15
N LYS A 144 10.66 2.80 3.95
CA LYS A 144 11.75 3.59 4.52
C LYS A 144 11.92 3.20 5.97
N VAL A 145 13.10 2.64 6.27
CA VAL A 145 13.46 2.26 7.63
C VAL A 145 14.46 3.25 8.22
N GLY A 146 14.38 3.48 9.52
CA GLY A 146 15.29 4.34 10.23
C GLY A 146 15.43 3.98 11.70
N PRO A 147 16.43 4.56 12.38
CA PRO A 147 16.57 4.40 13.83
C PRO A 147 15.38 5.04 14.54
N THR A 148 14.99 4.44 15.66
CA THR A 148 13.97 4.99 16.56
C THR A 148 14.61 5.33 17.89
N ASP A 149 14.24 6.47 18.45
CA ASP A 149 14.54 6.72 19.85
C ASP A 149 13.75 5.71 20.69
N PRO A 150 14.36 5.10 21.73
CA PRO A 150 13.61 4.26 22.65
C PRO A 150 12.44 5.08 23.21
N PRO A 151 11.24 4.47 23.36
CA PRO A 151 10.06 5.19 23.82
C PRO A 151 10.41 5.89 25.13
N ARG A 152 10.20 7.22 25.18
CA ARG A 152 10.47 7.99 26.40
C ARG A 152 9.68 7.36 27.55
N PRO A 153 10.33 7.00 28.67
CA PRO A 153 9.65 6.46 29.83
C PRO A 153 8.46 7.36 30.22
N LEU A 154 7.36 6.76 30.67
CA LEU A 154 6.16 7.52 31.06
C LEU A 154 6.46 8.67 32.03
N GLY A 155 7.46 8.51 32.92
CA GLY A 155 7.91 9.55 33.85
C GLY A 155 8.72 10.71 33.25
N ALA A 156 9.10 10.64 31.97
CA ALA A 156 9.85 11.67 31.26
C ALA A 156 8.99 12.51 30.29
N ARG A 157 7.68 12.21 30.19
CA ARG A 157 6.71 13.03 29.46
C ARG A 157 6.16 14.09 30.43
N ARG A 158 6.77 15.27 30.44
CA ARG A 158 6.27 16.46 31.14
C ARG A 158 5.57 17.38 30.16
#